data_AF-V9VF72-F1
#
_entry.id   AF-V9VF72-F1
#
_cell.length_a   1.000
_cell.length_b   1.000
_cell.length_c   1.000
_cell.angle_alpha   90.00
_cell.angle_beta   90.00
_cell.angle_gamma   90.00
#
_symmetry.space_group_name_H-M   'P 1'
#
loop_
_entity.id
_entity.type
_entity.pdbx_description
1 polymer ?
#
loop_
_entity_poly.entity_id
_entity_poly.type
_entity_poly.pdbx_seq_one_letter_code
_entity_poly.pdbx_strand_id
1 'polypeptide(L)'
;RLVPNEKVRIALTKIDGIGPKKAIQVCSRLGISGNIKMNELTKYQIDKMEQMIGQDHVVHWEFKRGERADIERLISISCYRGIRHKDGLPLRGQRTHTNART
;
A
#
# COMPACT_ATOMS: atom_id res chain seq x y z
N ARG A 1 -10.88 -5.90 0.09
CA ARG A 1 -11.99 -6.56 0.83
C ARG A 1 -11.35 -7.25 2.04
N LEU A 2 -11.62 -6.76 3.26
CA LEU A 2 -11.03 -7.31 4.47
C LEU A 2 -11.62 -8.71 4.72
N VAL A 3 -10.76 -9.70 4.96
CA VAL A 3 -11.21 -11.09 5.16
C VAL A 3 -11.63 -11.26 6.63
N PRO A 4 -12.84 -11.80 6.92
CA PRO A 4 -13.41 -11.74 8.26
C PRO A 4 -12.62 -12.55 9.32
N ASN A 5 -11.96 -13.63 8.90
CA ASN A 5 -11.32 -14.58 9.82
C ASN A 5 -9.82 -14.32 10.06
N GLU A 6 -9.28 -13.21 9.53
CA GLU A 6 -7.87 -12.85 9.69
C GLU A 6 -7.65 -11.96 10.92
N LYS A 7 -6.42 -12.03 11.45
CA LYS A 7 -5.97 -11.11 12.51
C LYS A 7 -6.00 -9.67 11.99
N VAL A 8 -6.40 -8.72 12.84
CA VAL A 8 -6.49 -7.29 12.48
C VAL A 8 -5.21 -6.79 11.81
N ARG A 9 -4.04 -7.13 12.37
CA ARG A 9 -2.73 -6.74 11.83
C ARG A 9 -2.52 -7.19 10.38
N ILE A 10 -2.97 -8.40 10.04
CA ILE A 10 -2.80 -8.99 8.71
C ILE A 10 -3.84 -8.40 7.75
N ALA A 11 -5.09 -8.28 8.21
CA ALA A 11 -6.17 -7.71 7.42
C ALA A 11 -5.83 -6.28 6.96
N LEU A 12 -5.29 -5.45 7.85
CA LEU A 12 -4.86 -4.08 7.53
C LEU A 12 -3.74 -4.02 6.48
N THR A 13 -2.83 -5.01 6.41
CA THR A 13 -1.76 -5.03 5.40
C THR A 13 -2.23 -5.32 3.98
N LYS A 14 -3.47 -5.79 3.81
CA LYS A 14 -4.08 -5.96 2.48
C LYS A 14 -4.56 -4.65 1.87
N ILE A 15 -4.52 -3.56 2.63
CA ILE A 15 -4.86 -2.23 2.17
C ILE A 15 -3.62 -1.62 1.50
N ASP A 16 -3.75 -1.26 0.22
CA ASP A 16 -2.69 -0.58 -0.54
C ASP A 16 -2.26 0.70 0.21
N GLY A 17 -0.97 0.81 0.53
CA GLY A 17 -0.39 1.92 1.30
C GLY A 17 -0.10 1.62 2.78
N ILE A 18 -0.62 0.50 3.31
CA ILE A 18 -0.41 0.07 4.71
C ILE A 18 0.48 -1.18 4.77
N GLY A 19 1.70 -0.99 5.27
CA GLY A 19 2.63 -2.09 5.57
C GLY A 19 2.47 -2.66 6.98
N PRO A 20 3.20 -3.74 7.33
CA PRO A 20 3.09 -4.41 8.62
C PRO A 20 3.44 -3.50 9.81
N LYS A 21 4.41 -2.61 9.65
CA LYS A 21 4.79 -1.64 10.68
C LYS A 21 3.68 -0.62 10.95
N LYS A 22 3.07 -0.08 9.88
CA LYS A 22 1.95 0.87 9.99
C LYS A 22 0.72 0.19 10.62
N ALA A 23 0.42 -1.04 10.23
CA ALA A 23 -0.68 -1.81 10.81
C ALA A 23 -0.53 -1.97 12.34
N ILE A 24 0.69 -2.26 12.82
CA ILE A 24 0.97 -2.33 14.27
C ILE A 24 0.76 -0.97 14.92
N GLN A 25 1.28 0.10 14.33
CA GLN A 25 1.14 1.46 14.85
C GLN A 25 -0.33 1.90 14.96
N VAL A 26 -1.15 1.60 13.96
CA VAL A 26 -2.60 1.87 13.97
C VAL A 26 -3.28 1.09 15.09
N CYS A 27 -2.97 -0.20 15.25
CA CYS A 27 -3.51 -1.02 16.34
C CYS A 27 -3.12 -0.46 17.73
N SER A 28 -1.84 -0.09 17.90
CA SER A 28 -1.31 0.48 19.14
C SER A 28 -1.97 1.81 19.51
N ARG A 29 -2.19 2.70 18.52
CA ARG A 29 -2.88 3.99 18.75
C ARG A 29 -4.34 3.83 19.15
N LEU A 30 -5.01 2.79 18.66
CA LEU A 30 -6.40 2.50 18.99
C LEU A 30 -6.57 1.69 20.28
N GLY A 31 -5.47 1.21 20.86
CA GLY A 31 -5.51 0.31 22.02
C GLY A 31 -6.08 -1.07 21.69
N ILE A 32 -6.06 -1.48 20.41
CA ILE A 32 -6.57 -2.78 19.96
C ILE A 32 -5.42 -3.77 19.88
N SER A 33 -5.59 -4.95 20.46
CA SER A 33 -4.61 -6.03 20.31
C SER A 33 -4.61 -6.55 18.86
N GLY A 34 -3.47 -6.50 18.20
CA GLY A 34 -3.32 -6.97 16.81
C GLY A 34 -3.50 -8.48 16.60
N ASN A 35 -3.69 -9.25 17.69
CA ASN A 35 -4.01 -10.68 17.65
C ASN A 35 -5.51 -10.99 17.58
N ILE A 36 -6.36 -9.99 17.81
CA ILE A 36 -7.82 -10.11 17.69
C ILE A 36 -8.18 -10.40 16.23
N LYS A 37 -9.28 -11.12 15.99
CA LYS A 37 -9.81 -11.35 14.65
C LYS A 37 -10.73 -10.21 14.21
N MET A 38 -10.85 -9.95 12.91
CA MET A 38 -11.75 -8.89 12.43
C MET A 38 -13.22 -9.07 12.87
N ASN A 39 -13.68 -10.31 12.99
CA ASN A 39 -15.05 -10.62 13.45
C ASN A 39 -15.33 -10.23 14.91
N GLU A 40 -14.30 -10.10 15.73
CA GLU A 40 -14.43 -9.77 17.15
C GLU A 40 -14.43 -8.25 17.40
N LEU A 41 -14.23 -7.46 16.34
CA LEU A 41 -14.25 -6.00 16.43
C LEU A 41 -15.68 -5.47 16.46
N THR A 42 -15.88 -4.46 17.30
CA THR A 42 -17.12 -3.68 17.28
C THR A 42 -17.15 -2.77 16.06
N LYS A 43 -18.37 -2.47 15.56
CA LYS A 43 -18.55 -1.53 14.44
C LYS A 43 -17.89 -0.18 14.72
N TYR A 44 -17.98 0.31 15.95
CA TYR A 44 -17.32 1.54 16.39
C TYR A 44 -15.79 1.51 16.23
N GLN A 45 -15.14 0.38 16.57
CA GLN A 45 -13.69 0.23 16.38
C GLN A 45 -13.31 0.20 14.89
N ILE A 46 -14.17 -0.36 14.04
CA ILE A 46 -13.98 -0.39 12.59
C ILE A 46 -14.07 1.03 12.03
N ASP A 47 -15.12 1.79 12.37
CA ASP A 47 -15.31 3.16 11.90
C ASP A 47 -14.13 4.06 12.35
N LYS A 48 -13.67 3.89 13.59
CA LYS A 48 -12.51 4.62 14.13
C LYS A 48 -11.20 4.25 13.41
N MET A 49 -11.04 2.98 13.01
CA MET A 49 -9.92 2.54 12.18
C MET A 49 -9.97 3.21 10.81
N GLU A 50 -11.12 3.22 10.15
CA GLU A 50 -11.30 3.84 8.84
C GLU A 50 -11.01 5.34 8.88
N GLN A 51 -11.51 6.04 9.90
CA GLN A 51 -11.25 7.48 10.07
C GLN A 51 -9.77 7.79 10.27
N MET A 52 -9.07 7.03 11.13
CA MET A 52 -7.63 7.23 11.35
C MET A 52 -6.84 6.96 10.06
N ILE A 53 -7.17 5.87 9.36
CA ILE A 53 -6.49 5.48 8.12
C ILE A 53 -6.68 6.55 7.04
N GLY A 54 -7.90 7.09 6.89
CA GLY A 54 -8.18 8.14 5.91
C GLY A 54 -7.50 9.48 6.20
N GLN A 55 -7.18 9.78 7.47
CA GLN A 55 -6.48 11.02 7.83
C GLN A 55 -4.96 10.90 7.73
N ASP A 56 -4.39 9.81 8.23
CA ASP A 56 -2.93 9.69 8.39
C ASP A 56 -2.22 9.11 7.17
N HIS A 57 -2.96 8.46 6.26
CA HIS A 57 -2.38 7.67 5.19
C HIS A 57 -3.04 7.93 3.84
N VAL A 58 -2.22 8.01 2.79
CA VAL A 58 -2.70 7.94 1.41
C VAL A 58 -2.98 6.47 1.09
N VAL A 59 -4.22 6.16 0.73
CA VAL A 59 -4.71 4.79 0.65
C VAL A 59 -5.36 4.49 -0.70
N HIS A 60 -5.35 3.21 -1.08
CA HIS A 60 -6.12 2.71 -2.23
C HIS A 60 -5.84 3.45 -3.55
N TRP A 61 -6.86 4.12 -4.09
CA TRP A 61 -6.82 4.72 -5.43
C TRP A 61 -5.94 5.98 -5.46
N GLU A 62 -5.86 6.72 -4.35
CA GLU A 62 -5.02 7.92 -4.26
C GLU A 62 -3.54 7.56 -4.36
N PHE A 63 -3.14 6.48 -3.68
CA PHE A 63 -1.78 5.96 -3.74
C PHE A 63 -1.40 5.58 -5.19
N LYS A 64 -2.28 4.85 -5.88
CA LYS A 64 -2.08 4.46 -7.29
C LYS A 64 -2.10 5.66 -8.24
N ARG A 65 -2.91 6.69 -7.97
CA ARG A 65 -2.91 7.93 -8.77
C ARG A 65 -1.60 8.70 -8.59
N GLY A 66 -1.11 8.81 -7.36
CA GLY A 66 0.19 9.44 -7.08
C GLY A 66 1.33 8.73 -7.81
N GLU A 67 1.40 7.41 -7.69
CA GLU A 67 2.42 6.60 -8.39
C GLU A 67 2.34 6.75 -9.92
N ARG A 68 1.13 6.72 -10.50
CA ARG A 68 0.96 6.95 -11.94
C ARG A 68 1.39 8.34 -12.36
N ALA A 69 1.00 9.37 -11.61
CA ALA A 69 1.40 10.75 -11.88
C ALA A 69 2.92 10.91 -11.83
N ASP A 70 3.60 10.26 -10.88
CA ASP A 70 5.05 10.24 -10.81
C ASP A 70 5.70 9.56 -12.02
N ILE A 71 5.17 8.42 -12.46
CA ILE A 71 5.66 7.71 -13.66
C ILE A 71 5.43 8.55 -14.92
N GLU A 72 4.24 9.11 -15.10
CA GLU A 72 3.90 9.98 -16.22
C GLU A 72 4.80 11.22 -16.26
N ARG A 73 5.07 11.82 -15.10
CA ARG A 73 6.03 12.92 -14.98
C ARG A 73 7.43 12.51 -15.44
N LEU A 74 7.94 11.35 -15.01
CA LEU A 74 9.24 10.85 -15.44
C LEU A 74 9.31 10.60 -16.96
N ILE A 75 8.23 10.07 -17.54
CA ILE A 75 8.09 9.85 -18.99
C ILE A 75 8.06 11.18 -19.74
N SER A 76 7.28 12.16 -19.27
CA SER A 76 7.14 13.48 -19.91
C SER A 76 8.47 14.23 -20.00
N ILE A 77 9.29 14.17 -18.95
CA ILE A 77 10.63 14.80 -18.89
C ILE A 77 11.65 14.02 -19.74
N SER A 78 11.30 12.82 -20.22
CA SER A 78 12.19 11.96 -21.02
C SER A 78 13.52 11.63 -20.35
N CYS A 79 13.53 11.56 -19.01
CA CYS A 79 14.71 11.10 -18.28
C CYS A 79 14.97 9.61 -18.55
N TYR A 80 16.18 9.11 -18.28
CA TYR A 80 16.52 7.69 -18.46
C TYR A 80 15.48 6.74 -17.83
N ARG A 81 15.04 7.04 -16.61
CA ARG A 81 14.00 6.25 -15.93
C ARG A 81 12.66 6.29 -16.67
N GLY A 82 12.28 7.43 -17.23
CA GLY A 82 11.06 7.59 -18.04
C GLY A 82 11.10 6.77 -19.32
N ILE A 83 12.22 6.79 -20.04
CA ILE A 83 12.42 5.97 -21.25
C ILE A 83 12.30 4.47 -20.89
N ARG A 84 12.97 4.05 -19.81
CA ARG A 84 12.89 2.64 -19.34
C ARG A 84 11.48 2.25 -18.90
N HIS A 85 10.74 3.15 -18.23
CA HIS A 85 9.33 2.93 -17.91
C HIS A 85 8.47 2.76 -19.17
N LYS A 86 8.69 3.57 -20.20
CA LYS A 86 7.98 3.48 -21.49
C LYS A 86 8.28 2.18 -22.23
N ASP A 87 9.54 1.74 -22.19
CA ASP A 87 10.00 0.51 -22.85
C ASP A 87 9.70 -0.77 -22.05
N GLY A 88 9.15 -0.65 -20.84
CA GLY A 88 8.88 -1.79 -19.95
C GLY A 88 10.15 -2.49 -19.45
N LEU A 89 11.29 -1.79 -19.40
CA LEU A 89 12.58 -2.33 -19.02
C LEU A 89 12.91 -2.02 -17.55
N PRO A 90 13.73 -2.85 -16.89
CA PRO A 90 14.15 -2.61 -15.52
C PRO A 90 14.93 -1.29 -15.38
N LEU A 91 14.62 -0.58 -14.30
CA LEU A 91 14.99 0.82 -14.11
C LEU A 91 16.35 1.04 -13.43
N ARG A 92 16.79 0.07 -12.63
CA ARG A 92 17.97 0.20 -11.74
C ARG A 92 19.25 -0.39 -12.33
N GLY A 93 19.39 -0.39 -13.65
CA GLY A 93 20.58 -0.95 -14.33
C GLY A 93 20.68 -2.48 -14.25
N GLN A 94 19.54 -3.16 -14.07
CA GLN A 94 19.50 -4.62 -14.04
C GLN A 94 19.72 -5.19 -15.46
N ARG A 95 20.22 -6.43 -15.53
CA ARG A 95 20.52 -7.13 -16.79
C ARG A 95 19.25 -7.37 -17.61
N THR A 96 19.20 -6.85 -18.83
CA THR A 96 18.08 -7.00 -19.78
C THR A 96 18.28 -8.04 -20.87
N HIS A 97 19.51 -8.54 -21.05
CA HIS A 97 19.82 -9.48 -22.13
C HIS A 97 19.23 -10.89 -21.91
N THR A 98 19.14 -11.34 -20.65
CA THR A 98 18.69 -12.70 -20.31
C THR A 98 17.57 -12.72 -19.29
N ASN A 99 17.63 -11.82 -18.30
CA ASN A 99 16.70 -11.76 -17.16
C ASN A 99 15.73 -10.57 -17.35
N ALA A 100 14.81 -10.38 -16.38
CA ALA A 100 13.73 -9.37 -16.38
C ALA A 100 12.50 -9.75 -17.26
N ARG A 101 11.90 -10.90 -16.98
CA ARG A 101 10.62 -11.38 -17.57
C ARG A 101 9.42 -11.23 -16.62
N THR A 102 9.56 -10.43 -15.57
CA THR A 102 8.55 -10.20 -14.53
C THR A 102 7.57 -9.13 -14.91
#